data_AF-A0A3A0G4R6-F1
#
_entry.id   AF-A0A3A0G4R6-F1
#
_cell.length_a   1.000
_cell.length_b   1.000
_cell.length_c   1.000
_cell.angle_alpha   90.00
_cell.angle_beta   90.00
_cell.angle_gamma   90.00
#
_symmetry.space_group_name_H-M   'P 1'
#
loop_
_entity.id
_entity.type
_entity.pdbx_description
1 polymer ?
#
loop_
_entity_poly.entity_id
_entity_poly.type
_entity_poly.pdbx_seq_one_letter_code
_entity_poly.pdbx_strand_id
1 'polypeptide(L)'
;MMMKCPVCGAHVPEETAVEFPTAQGSERYCSLRCAISTESEHERAEGVKPAAPSALPAAPREIVVAVDGSGPSLRAVELATSIAKVTGGRLTLISAIDPTVIRLLPLDSAFAGATRLGLDIGKMEETLRKDAIAQLERCGRICEAAGVPHVGRVEMKPPTRAIADAAEKADLVVMGSRGLGAFSGAVLGSLSHRVIGETRKPVLVVH
;
A
#
# COMPACT_ATOMS: atom_id res chain seq x y z
N MET A 1 44.47 14.37 8.89
CA MET A 1 44.18 15.72 8.33
C MET A 1 42.71 16.03 8.61
N MET A 2 42.35 17.28 8.87
CA MET A 2 40.96 17.67 9.17
C MET A 2 40.33 18.27 7.92
N MET A 3 39.13 17.85 7.57
CA MET A 3 38.36 18.42 6.47
C MET A 3 37.12 19.15 6.98
N LYS A 4 36.68 20.16 6.24
CA LYS A 4 35.43 20.88 6.52
C LYS A 4 34.30 20.25 5.71
N CYS A 5 33.23 19.81 6.38
CA CYS A 5 32.06 19.29 5.69
C CYS A 5 31.41 20.39 4.83
N PRO A 6 31.12 20.14 3.55
CA PRO A 6 30.57 21.13 2.64
C PRO A 6 29.13 21.54 2.99
N VAL A 7 28.40 20.71 3.75
CA VAL A 7 26.98 20.94 4.07
C VAL A 7 26.80 21.70 5.38
N CYS A 8 27.39 21.22 6.47
CA CYS A 8 27.18 21.80 7.80
C CYS A 8 28.38 22.59 8.33
N GLY A 9 29.52 22.58 7.62
CA GLY A 9 30.73 23.28 8.02
C GLY A 9 31.52 22.67 9.19
N ALA A 10 31.11 21.50 9.70
CA ALA A 10 31.82 20.80 10.77
C ALA A 10 33.22 20.36 10.32
N HIS A 11 34.20 20.41 11.23
CA HIS A 11 35.54 19.88 10.99
C HIS A 11 35.61 18.44 11.49
N VAL A 12 35.97 17.50 10.62
CA VAL A 12 36.07 16.08 10.95
C VAL A 12 37.41 15.49 10.48
N PRO A 13 37.97 14.50 11.19
CA PRO A 13 39.13 13.74 10.71
C PRO A 13 38.77 13.02 9.40
N GLU A 14 39.60 13.17 8.37
CA GLU A 14 39.37 12.56 7.04
C GLU A 14 39.20 11.04 7.07
N GLU A 15 39.81 10.35 8.03
CA GLU A 15 39.72 8.89 8.25
C GLU A 15 38.36 8.44 8.79
N THR A 16 37.58 9.36 9.37
CA THR A 16 36.23 9.11 9.91
C THR A 16 35.13 9.72 9.06
N ALA A 17 35.49 10.45 8.00
CA ALA A 17 34.55 11.07 7.11
C ALA A 17 33.86 10.02 6.24
N VAL A 18 32.55 10.21 6.01
CA VAL A 18 31.77 9.35 5.12
C VAL A 18 32.04 9.79 3.68
N GLU A 19 32.58 8.89 2.88
CA GLU A 19 32.75 9.09 1.44
C GLU A 19 31.46 8.70 0.72
N PHE A 20 30.96 9.59 -0.13
CA PHE A 20 29.70 9.41 -0.83
C PHE A 20 29.90 9.70 -2.33
N PRO A 21 29.42 8.83 -3.22
CA PRO A 21 29.53 9.03 -4.66
C PRO A 21 28.62 10.19 -5.12
N THR A 22 29.14 11.06 -5.98
CA THR A 22 28.42 12.17 -6.61
C THR A 22 28.59 12.09 -8.13
N ALA A 23 27.81 12.87 -8.88
CA ALA A 23 27.92 12.92 -10.35
C ALA A 23 29.32 13.36 -10.85
N GLN A 24 30.13 13.97 -9.98
CA GLN A 24 31.44 14.53 -10.29
C GLN A 24 32.60 13.74 -9.65
N GLY A 25 32.32 12.61 -8.98
CA GLY A 25 33.33 11.78 -8.32
C GLY A 25 32.89 11.28 -6.96
N SER A 26 33.74 11.41 -5.95
CA SER A 26 33.42 11.09 -4.56
C SER A 26 33.69 12.30 -3.67
N GLU A 27 32.71 12.68 -2.87
CA GLU A 27 32.84 13.73 -1.86
C GLU A 27 32.81 13.15 -0.45
N ARG A 28 33.35 13.89 0.52
CA ARG A 28 33.41 13.46 1.91
C ARG A 28 32.58 14.35 2.83
N TYR A 29 31.91 13.73 3.80
CA TYR A 29 30.96 14.38 4.70
C TYR A 29 31.20 13.98 6.16
N CYS A 30 30.75 14.82 7.09
CA CYS A 30 30.88 14.52 8.53
C CYS A 30 29.95 13.41 9.01
N SER A 31 28.89 13.09 8.25
CA SER A 31 27.91 12.06 8.59
C SER A 31 27.11 11.64 7.36
N LEU A 32 26.52 10.45 7.42
CA LEU A 32 25.53 9.96 6.43
C LEU A 32 24.38 10.96 6.23
N ARG A 33 23.95 11.65 7.28
CA ARG A 33 22.89 12.67 7.20
C ARG A 33 23.29 13.83 6.28
N CYS A 34 24.54 14.30 6.38
CA CYS A 34 25.05 15.36 5.53
C CYS A 34 25.30 14.88 4.09
N ALA A 35 25.67 13.62 3.91
CA ALA A 35 25.80 13.03 2.57
C ALA A 35 24.44 12.96 1.85
N ILE A 36 23.38 12.47 2.51
CA ILE A 36 22.04 12.31 1.91
C ILE A 36 21.36 13.66 1.60
N SER A 37 21.70 14.73 2.33
CA SER A 37 21.12 16.05 2.06
C SER A 37 21.48 16.63 0.68
N THR A 38 22.55 16.18 0.02
CA THR A 38 22.95 16.69 -1.30
C THR A 38 22.15 16.09 -2.45
N GLU A 39 21.62 14.87 -2.32
CA GLU A 39 20.69 14.27 -3.30
C GLU A 39 19.41 15.09 -3.46
N SER A 40 18.94 15.71 -2.37
CA SER A 40 17.72 16.52 -2.36
C SER A 40 17.77 17.80 -3.19
N GLU A 41 18.96 18.25 -3.61
CA GLU A 41 19.13 19.41 -4.49
C GLU A 41 19.23 19.00 -5.97
N HIS A 42 19.78 17.82 -6.29
CA HIS A 42 19.80 17.29 -7.67
C HIS A 42 18.42 16.80 -8.13
N GLU A 43 17.63 16.18 -7.23
CA GLU A 43 16.26 15.75 -7.51
C GLU A 43 15.28 16.92 -7.78
N ARG A 44 15.63 18.16 -7.40
CA ARG A 44 14.84 19.35 -7.76
C ARG A 44 14.92 19.69 -9.25
N ALA A 45 15.96 19.24 -9.97
CA ALA A 45 16.15 19.54 -11.38
C ALA A 45 15.36 18.61 -12.31
N GLU A 46 15.00 17.40 -11.87
CA GLU A 46 14.35 16.36 -12.72
C GLU A 46 12.85 16.15 -12.49
N GLY A 47 12.21 16.95 -11.62
CA GLY A 47 10.74 17.01 -11.53
C GLY A 47 10.04 15.75 -10.99
N VAL A 48 10.77 14.71 -10.58
CA VAL A 48 10.22 13.55 -9.87
C VAL A 48 10.58 13.70 -8.39
N LYS A 49 9.58 14.03 -7.57
CA LYS A 49 9.74 14.14 -6.12
C LYS A 49 9.24 12.84 -5.48
N PRO A 50 10.08 11.81 -5.24
CA PRO A 50 9.68 10.77 -4.32
C PRO A 50 9.37 11.43 -2.98
N ALA A 51 8.19 11.16 -2.42
CA ALA A 51 7.84 11.64 -1.11
C ALA A 51 8.78 10.98 -0.10
N ALA A 52 9.87 11.67 0.25
CA ALA A 52 10.75 11.24 1.32
C ALA A 52 9.89 11.00 2.57
N PRO A 53 9.94 9.81 3.20
CA PRO A 53 9.23 9.57 4.45
C PRO A 53 9.82 10.50 5.51
N SER A 54 9.13 11.60 5.78
CA SER A 54 9.51 12.58 6.79
C SER A 54 9.32 11.95 8.17
N ALA A 55 10.43 11.75 8.89
CA ALA A 55 10.49 11.11 10.21
C ALA A 55 10.03 9.64 10.22
N LEU A 56 10.51 8.85 11.19
CA LEU A 56 9.92 7.54 11.45
C LEU A 56 8.42 7.78 11.70
N PRO A 57 7.51 7.18 10.91
CA PRO A 57 6.08 7.44 11.08
C PRO A 57 5.70 7.07 12.51
N ALA A 58 4.87 7.91 13.13
CA ALA A 58 4.26 7.58 14.41
C ALA A 58 3.62 6.19 14.30
N ALA A 59 3.63 5.44 15.40
CA ALA A 59 3.07 4.09 15.43
C ALA A 59 1.63 4.10 14.87
N PRO A 60 1.33 3.34 13.80
CA PRO A 60 0.08 3.48 13.07
C PRO A 60 -1.09 3.03 13.94
N ARG A 61 -2.12 3.87 14.04
CA ARG A 61 -3.35 3.58 14.78
C ARG A 61 -4.56 3.41 13.88
N GLU A 62 -4.54 4.04 12.72
CA GLU A 62 -5.55 3.89 11.68
C GLU A 62 -5.00 3.03 10.54
N ILE A 63 -5.37 1.75 10.51
CA ILE A 63 -4.83 0.80 9.53
C ILE A 63 -5.93 0.42 8.55
N VAL A 64 -5.70 0.63 7.26
CA VAL A 64 -6.58 0.15 6.18
C VAL A 64 -6.00 -1.14 5.62
N VAL A 65 -6.84 -2.16 5.45
CA VAL A 65 -6.44 -3.44 4.87
C VAL A 65 -7.28 -3.76 3.64
N ALA A 66 -6.64 -4.03 2.52
CA ALA A 66 -7.33 -4.47 1.30
C ALA A 66 -7.67 -5.97 1.37
N VAL A 67 -8.95 -6.29 1.17
CA VAL A 67 -9.51 -7.64 1.28
C VAL A 67 -10.17 -8.09 -0.01
N ASP A 68 -9.59 -9.11 -0.64
CA ASP A 68 -10.15 -9.77 -1.83
C ASP A 68 -10.40 -11.28 -1.62
N GLY A 69 -10.16 -11.78 -0.41
CA GLY A 69 -10.34 -13.19 -0.05
C GLY A 69 -9.23 -14.12 -0.53
N SER A 70 -8.15 -13.60 -1.12
CA SER A 70 -6.96 -14.38 -1.45
C SER A 70 -6.13 -14.72 -0.21
N GLY A 71 -5.28 -15.75 -0.31
CA GLY A 71 -4.35 -16.12 0.76
C GLY A 71 -3.40 -14.98 1.20
N PRO A 72 -2.77 -14.23 0.28
CA PRO A 72 -1.97 -13.06 0.64
C PRO A 72 -2.77 -11.96 1.35
N SER A 73 -4.03 -11.75 0.96
CA SER A 73 -4.91 -10.80 1.65
C SER A 73 -5.23 -11.25 3.08
N LEU A 74 -5.44 -12.54 3.32
CA LEU A 74 -5.61 -13.08 4.67
C LEU A 74 -4.39 -12.82 5.55
N ARG A 75 -3.18 -13.09 5.04
CA ARG A 75 -1.92 -12.79 5.76
C ARG A 75 -1.74 -11.30 6.04
N ALA A 76 -2.19 -10.44 5.11
CA ALA A 76 -2.21 -9.00 5.33
C ALA A 76 -3.11 -8.61 6.51
N VAL A 77 -4.28 -9.23 6.67
CA VAL A 77 -5.16 -9.02 7.82
C VAL A 77 -4.50 -9.49 9.12
N GLU A 78 -3.89 -10.68 9.14
CA GLU A 78 -3.19 -11.22 10.32
C GLU A 78 -2.06 -10.31 10.80
N LEU A 79 -1.23 -9.84 9.86
CA LEU A 79 -0.13 -8.94 10.18
C LEU A 79 -0.64 -7.57 10.64
N ALA A 80 -1.61 -6.98 9.93
CA ALA A 80 -2.22 -5.72 10.31
C ALA A 80 -2.86 -5.78 11.71
N THR A 81 -3.51 -6.89 12.04
CA THR A 81 -4.10 -7.13 13.36
C THR A 81 -3.02 -7.16 14.43
N SER A 82 -1.90 -7.83 14.16
CA SER A 82 -0.75 -7.88 15.07
C SER A 82 -0.15 -6.49 15.30
N ILE A 83 -0.02 -5.69 14.24
CA ILE A 83 0.45 -4.30 14.34
C ILE A 83 -0.50 -3.48 15.21
N ALA A 84 -1.80 -3.47 14.89
CA ALA A 84 -2.80 -2.71 15.65
C ALA A 84 -2.86 -3.12 17.13
N LYS A 85 -2.70 -4.40 17.44
CA LYS A 85 -2.64 -4.88 18.82
C LYS A 85 -1.48 -4.27 19.60
N VAL A 86 -0.30 -4.16 18.97
CA VAL A 86 0.90 -3.58 19.59
C VAL A 86 0.80 -2.06 19.68
N THR A 87 0.20 -1.40 18.69
CA THR A 87 0.14 0.07 18.62
C THR A 87 -1.10 0.68 19.30
N GLY A 88 -2.05 -0.17 19.73
CA GLY A 88 -3.37 0.26 20.22
C GLY A 88 -4.23 0.89 19.12
N GLY A 89 -4.11 0.38 17.90
CA GLY A 89 -4.82 0.84 16.71
C GLY A 89 -6.11 0.08 16.41
N ARG A 90 -6.71 0.40 15.27
CA ARG A 90 -7.91 -0.24 14.71
C ARG A 90 -7.78 -0.45 13.21
N LEU A 91 -8.56 -1.42 12.71
CA LEU A 91 -8.55 -1.80 11.29
C LEU A 91 -9.81 -1.33 10.56
N THR A 92 -9.63 -0.86 9.33
CA THR A 92 -10.71 -0.77 8.33
C THR A 92 -10.42 -1.77 7.22
N LEU A 93 -11.22 -2.84 7.16
CA LEU A 93 -11.13 -3.86 6.12
C LEU A 93 -11.96 -3.42 4.92
N ILE A 94 -11.31 -3.26 3.77
CA ILE A 94 -11.95 -2.77 2.53
C ILE A 94 -11.99 -3.90 1.51
N SER A 95 -13.19 -4.30 1.10
CA SER A 95 -13.38 -5.10 -0.10
C SER A 95 -14.01 -4.24 -1.18
N ALA A 96 -13.43 -4.24 -2.38
CA ALA A 96 -13.85 -3.36 -3.46
C ALA A 96 -14.34 -4.16 -4.66
N ILE A 97 -15.53 -3.81 -5.15
CA ILE A 97 -16.16 -4.41 -6.31
C ILE A 97 -16.22 -3.32 -7.39
N ASP A 98 -15.58 -3.57 -8.53
CA ASP A 98 -15.65 -2.65 -9.67
C ASP A 98 -16.86 -2.99 -10.55
N PRO A 99 -17.94 -2.19 -10.52
CA PRO A 99 -19.12 -2.45 -11.34
C PRO A 99 -18.84 -2.30 -12.85
N THR A 100 -17.75 -1.62 -13.22
CA THR A 100 -17.35 -1.44 -14.62
C THR A 100 -16.91 -2.75 -15.24
N VAL A 101 -16.23 -3.61 -14.48
CA VAL A 101 -15.81 -4.95 -14.92
C VAL A 101 -17.03 -5.81 -15.28
N ILE A 102 -18.08 -5.74 -14.46
CA ILE A 102 -19.35 -6.45 -14.70
C ILE A 102 -19.98 -5.95 -16.02
N ARG A 103 -19.92 -4.64 -16.29
CA ARG A 103 -20.55 -4.03 -17.48
C ARG A 103 -19.75 -4.22 -18.78
N LEU A 104 -18.43 -4.37 -18.69
CA LEU A 104 -17.51 -4.44 -19.83
C LEU A 104 -17.21 -5.87 -20.31
N LEU A 105 -17.82 -6.90 -19.71
CA LEU A 105 -17.67 -8.28 -20.18
C LEU A 105 -18.11 -8.40 -21.67
N PRO A 106 -17.24 -8.90 -22.58
CA PRO A 106 -17.49 -8.91 -24.02
C PRO A 106 -18.70 -9.76 -24.41
N LEU A 107 -19.60 -9.19 -25.24
CA LEU A 107 -20.87 -9.79 -25.72
C LEU A 107 -20.72 -11.17 -26.39
N ASP A 108 -19.56 -11.41 -27.00
CA ASP A 108 -19.19 -12.62 -27.74
C ASP A 108 -18.68 -13.76 -26.85
N SER A 109 -18.37 -13.48 -25.58
CA SER A 109 -18.12 -14.55 -24.62
C SER A 109 -19.43 -15.29 -24.35
N ALA A 110 -19.41 -16.62 -24.46
CA ALA A 110 -20.59 -17.46 -24.14
C ALA A 110 -21.16 -17.16 -22.75
N PHE A 111 -20.30 -16.71 -21.83
CA PHE A 111 -20.66 -16.21 -20.52
C PHE A 111 -21.47 -14.90 -20.57
N ALA A 112 -21.03 -13.87 -21.31
CA ALA A 112 -21.76 -12.60 -21.42
C ALA A 112 -23.02 -12.70 -22.29
N GLY A 113 -23.03 -13.53 -23.34
CA GLY A 113 -24.22 -13.77 -24.17
C GLY A 113 -25.36 -14.42 -23.38
N ALA A 114 -25.05 -15.44 -22.57
CA ALA A 114 -26.00 -16.06 -21.64
C ALA A 114 -26.37 -15.13 -20.47
N THR A 115 -25.43 -14.29 -20.01
CA THR A 115 -25.65 -13.31 -18.94
C THR A 115 -26.55 -12.15 -19.39
N ARG A 116 -26.36 -11.55 -20.57
CA ARG A 116 -27.19 -10.40 -21.00
C ARG A 116 -28.60 -10.78 -21.45
N LEU A 117 -28.81 -12.02 -21.92
CA LEU A 117 -30.14 -12.52 -22.29
C LEU A 117 -30.96 -13.07 -21.09
N GLY A 118 -30.38 -13.16 -19.88
CA GLY A 118 -31.05 -13.78 -18.73
C GLY A 118 -30.64 -13.35 -17.32
N LEU A 119 -29.66 -12.46 -17.11
CA LEU A 119 -29.27 -11.94 -15.79
C LEU A 119 -29.72 -10.49 -15.59
N ASP A 120 -30.52 -10.34 -14.54
CA ASP A 120 -30.67 -9.11 -13.79
C ASP A 120 -29.31 -8.72 -13.21
N ILE A 121 -28.67 -7.70 -13.79
CA ILE A 121 -27.35 -7.17 -13.35
C ILE A 121 -27.35 -6.91 -11.83
N GLY A 122 -28.51 -6.52 -11.27
CA GLY A 122 -28.69 -6.35 -9.83
C GLY A 122 -28.43 -7.62 -9.02
N LYS A 123 -28.82 -8.81 -9.51
CA LYS A 123 -28.57 -10.09 -8.83
C LYS A 123 -27.08 -10.46 -8.80
N MET A 124 -26.35 -10.15 -9.87
CA MET A 124 -24.90 -10.40 -9.92
C MET A 124 -24.16 -9.49 -8.94
N GLU A 125 -24.47 -8.19 -8.96
CA GLU A 125 -23.91 -7.23 -7.99
C GLU A 125 -24.24 -7.62 -6.55
N GLU A 126 -25.48 -8.06 -6.28
CA GLU A 126 -25.89 -8.54 -4.97
C GLU A 126 -25.10 -9.79 -4.53
N THR A 127 -24.88 -10.74 -5.44
CA THR A 127 -24.10 -11.95 -5.15
C THR A 127 -22.66 -11.60 -4.81
N LEU A 128 -22.00 -10.77 -5.62
CA LEU A 128 -20.64 -10.30 -5.35
C LEU A 128 -20.56 -9.54 -4.02
N ARG A 129 -21.57 -8.72 -3.71
CA ARG A 129 -21.65 -8.01 -2.44
C ARG A 129 -21.78 -8.97 -1.26
N LYS A 130 -22.60 -10.02 -1.36
CA LYS A 130 -22.73 -11.06 -0.33
C LYS A 130 -21.41 -11.80 -0.12
N ASP A 131 -20.72 -12.16 -1.18
CA ASP A 131 -19.42 -12.83 -1.10
C ASP A 131 -18.36 -11.94 -0.45
N ALA A 132 -18.31 -10.65 -0.81
CA ALA A 132 -17.43 -9.67 -0.20
C ALA A 132 -17.72 -9.47 1.30
N ILE A 133 -19.00 -9.41 1.69
CA ILE A 133 -19.40 -9.36 3.11
C ILE A 133 -18.90 -10.61 3.84
N ALA A 134 -19.15 -11.80 3.30
CA ALA A 134 -18.71 -13.06 3.90
C ALA A 134 -17.18 -13.14 4.04
N GLN A 135 -16.43 -12.59 3.08
CA GLN A 135 -14.97 -12.47 3.16
C GLN A 135 -14.53 -11.53 4.29
N LEU A 136 -15.16 -10.36 4.41
CA LEU A 136 -14.88 -9.40 5.48
C LEU A 136 -15.21 -9.97 6.86
N GLU A 137 -16.32 -10.70 7.01
CA GLU A 137 -16.67 -11.38 8.25
C GLU A 137 -15.64 -12.46 8.63
N ARG A 138 -15.16 -13.24 7.66
CA ARG A 138 -14.08 -14.22 7.90
C ARG A 138 -12.82 -13.54 8.44
N CYS A 139 -12.43 -12.41 7.84
CA CYS A 139 -11.28 -11.62 8.27
C CYS A 139 -11.51 -10.92 9.61
N GLY A 140 -12.74 -10.46 9.86
CA GLY A 140 -13.15 -9.81 11.10
C GLY A 140 -12.99 -10.72 12.32
N ARG A 141 -13.28 -12.02 12.18
CA ARG A 141 -13.04 -13.01 13.25
C ARG A 141 -11.59 -13.06 13.75
N ILE A 142 -10.62 -12.75 12.88
CA ILE A 142 -9.20 -12.68 13.27
C ILE A 142 -8.97 -11.48 14.19
N CYS A 143 -9.57 -10.34 13.85
CA CYS A 143 -9.50 -9.12 14.64
C CYS A 143 -10.21 -9.32 16.00
N GLU A 144 -11.39 -9.94 16.00
CA GLU A 144 -12.17 -10.26 17.20
C GLU A 144 -11.40 -11.17 18.15
N ALA A 145 -10.84 -12.27 17.62
CA ALA A 145 -10.03 -13.20 18.41
C ALA A 145 -8.80 -12.52 19.04
N ALA A 146 -8.26 -11.48 18.40
CA ALA A 146 -7.15 -10.70 18.89
C ALA A 146 -7.55 -9.54 19.83
N GLY A 147 -8.85 -9.25 19.97
CA GLY A 147 -9.38 -8.10 20.72
C GLY A 147 -9.11 -6.74 20.06
N VAL A 148 -8.95 -6.71 18.74
CA VAL A 148 -8.62 -5.50 17.98
C VAL A 148 -9.89 -4.89 17.37
N PRO A 149 -10.18 -3.59 17.59
CA PRO A 149 -11.32 -2.93 16.97
C PRO A 149 -11.19 -2.93 15.44
N HIS A 150 -12.28 -3.28 14.75
CA HIS A 150 -12.28 -3.31 13.30
C HIS A 150 -13.66 -2.96 12.71
N VAL A 151 -13.67 -2.52 11.45
CA VAL A 151 -14.89 -2.33 10.66
C VAL A 151 -14.64 -2.88 9.26
N GLY A 152 -15.58 -3.68 8.74
CA GLY A 152 -15.60 -4.11 7.34
C GLY A 152 -16.44 -3.17 6.46
N ARG A 153 -15.97 -2.85 5.26
CA ARG A 153 -16.72 -2.08 4.26
C ARG A 153 -16.59 -2.70 2.87
N VAL A 154 -17.73 -2.79 2.19
CA VAL A 154 -17.78 -3.12 0.77
C VAL A 154 -17.97 -1.84 -0.03
N GLU A 155 -17.04 -1.56 -0.93
CA GLU A 155 -17.01 -0.36 -1.75
C GLU A 155 -17.32 -0.70 -3.22
N MET A 156 -18.36 -0.09 -3.79
CA MET A 156 -18.77 -0.30 -5.19
C MET A 156 -18.04 0.66 -6.14
N LYS A 157 -16.71 0.55 -6.19
CA LYS A 157 -15.84 1.38 -7.04
C LYS A 157 -14.53 0.64 -7.36
N PRO A 158 -13.72 1.13 -8.32
CA PRO A 158 -12.45 0.53 -8.64
C PRO A 158 -11.56 0.35 -7.38
N PRO A 159 -10.91 -0.82 -7.18
CA PRO A 159 -10.22 -1.13 -5.94
C PRO A 159 -9.14 -0.12 -5.56
N THR A 160 -8.39 0.40 -6.53
CA THR A 160 -7.35 1.39 -6.25
C THR A 160 -7.94 2.67 -5.64
N ARG A 161 -9.05 3.16 -6.19
CA ARG A 161 -9.74 4.34 -5.68
C ARG A 161 -10.38 4.08 -4.31
N ALA A 162 -11.00 2.91 -4.12
CA ALA A 162 -11.55 2.52 -2.82
C ALA A 162 -10.49 2.54 -1.71
N ILE A 163 -9.30 2.00 -2.01
CA ILE A 163 -8.18 1.95 -1.07
C ILE A 163 -7.58 3.35 -0.88
N ALA A 164 -7.40 4.13 -1.95
CA ALA A 164 -6.86 5.49 -1.87
C ALA A 164 -7.76 6.43 -1.03
N ASP A 165 -9.08 6.41 -1.26
CA ASP A 165 -10.05 7.17 -0.48
C ASP A 165 -9.99 6.80 1.01
N ALA A 166 -9.91 5.49 1.31
CA ALA A 166 -9.80 4.99 2.68
C ALA A 166 -8.45 5.38 3.31
N ALA A 167 -7.38 5.40 2.52
CA ALA A 167 -6.03 5.72 2.96
C ALA A 167 -5.88 7.18 3.42
N GLU A 168 -6.69 8.13 2.92
CA GLU A 168 -6.59 9.54 3.35
C GLU A 168 -6.63 9.71 4.88
N LYS A 169 -7.44 8.89 5.54
CA LYS A 169 -7.64 8.87 7.00
C LYS A 169 -6.80 7.82 7.73
N ALA A 170 -5.96 7.08 7.00
CA ALA A 170 -5.12 6.02 7.55
C ALA A 170 -3.70 6.52 7.86
N ASP A 171 -3.04 5.84 8.79
CA ASP A 171 -1.62 5.96 9.06
C ASP A 171 -0.82 4.90 8.27
N LEU A 172 -1.46 3.78 7.93
CA LEU A 172 -0.86 2.66 7.20
C LEU A 172 -1.89 1.97 6.31
N VAL A 173 -1.50 1.67 5.08
CA VAL A 173 -2.23 0.75 4.19
C VAL A 173 -1.51 -0.59 4.19
N VAL A 174 -2.24 -1.68 4.39
CA VAL A 174 -1.72 -3.05 4.34
C VAL A 174 -2.45 -3.80 3.25
N MET A 175 -1.71 -4.49 2.38
CA MET A 175 -2.31 -5.29 1.33
C MET A 175 -1.48 -6.50 0.96
N GLY A 176 -2.13 -7.52 0.40
CA GLY A 176 -1.43 -8.64 -0.21
C GLY A 176 -0.64 -8.18 -1.44
N SER A 177 0.50 -8.84 -1.68
CA SER A 177 1.32 -8.67 -2.89
C SER A 177 0.60 -9.09 -4.17
N ARG A 178 -0.41 -9.93 -4.04
CA ARG A 178 -1.21 -10.49 -5.13
C ARG A 178 -2.67 -10.61 -4.70
N GLY A 179 -3.55 -10.65 -5.68
CA GLY A 179 -4.97 -10.93 -5.49
C GLY A 179 -5.46 -12.13 -6.30
N LEU A 180 -6.78 -12.29 -6.38
CA LEU A 180 -7.44 -13.45 -7.01
C LEU A 180 -7.10 -13.67 -8.51
N GLY A 181 -6.57 -12.66 -9.22
CA GLY A 181 -6.26 -12.73 -10.66
C GLY A 181 -4.78 -12.76 -11.05
N ALA A 182 -3.85 -12.96 -10.11
CA ALA A 182 -2.41 -12.81 -10.38
C ALA A 182 -1.72 -14.12 -10.83
N PHE A 183 -0.91 -14.03 -11.90
CA PHE A 183 -0.03 -15.12 -12.37
C PHE A 183 1.13 -15.36 -11.38
N SER A 184 1.53 -16.62 -11.20
CA SER A 184 2.59 -17.05 -10.27
C SER A 184 3.98 -16.61 -10.74
N GLY A 185 4.48 -15.49 -10.20
CA GLY A 185 5.84 -14.98 -10.41
C GLY A 185 6.22 -13.97 -9.33
N ALA A 186 7.52 -13.67 -9.18
CA ALA A 186 8.10 -12.78 -8.16
C ALA A 186 7.86 -11.28 -8.43
N VAL A 187 6.68 -10.91 -8.95
CA VAL A 187 6.33 -9.53 -9.34
C VAL A 187 5.24 -8.99 -8.43
N LEU A 188 5.36 -7.73 -8.01
CA LEU A 188 4.29 -6.97 -7.34
C LEU A 188 3.02 -7.00 -8.18
N GLY A 189 1.87 -7.28 -7.56
CA GLY A 189 0.58 -7.24 -8.24
C GLY A 189 0.27 -5.85 -8.80
N SER A 190 -0.44 -5.81 -9.92
CA SER A 190 -0.84 -4.57 -10.60
C SER A 190 -1.60 -3.60 -9.67
N LEU A 191 -2.41 -4.14 -8.76
CA LEU A 191 -3.13 -3.34 -7.78
C LEU A 191 -2.19 -2.72 -6.74
N SER A 192 -1.29 -3.50 -6.14
CA SER A 192 -0.32 -2.98 -5.16
C SER A 192 0.57 -1.90 -5.76
N HIS A 193 1.04 -2.11 -6.99
CA HIS A 193 1.85 -1.11 -7.69
C HIS A 193 1.07 0.19 -7.91
N ARG A 194 -0.21 0.10 -8.31
CA ARG A 194 -1.02 1.30 -8.54
C ARG A 194 -1.36 2.03 -7.25
N VAL A 195 -1.71 1.30 -6.18
CA VAL A 195 -2.00 1.90 -4.87
C VAL A 195 -0.80 2.69 -4.36
N ILE A 196 0.42 2.13 -4.45
CA ILE A 196 1.66 2.80 -4.03
C ILE A 196 1.85 4.13 -4.78
N GLY A 197 1.50 4.20 -6.06
CA GLY A 197 1.58 5.45 -6.84
C GLY A 197 0.46 6.46 -6.55
N GLU A 198 -0.69 6.01 -6.03
CA GLU A 198 -1.87 6.86 -5.81
C GLU A 198 -2.03 7.35 -4.36
N THR A 199 -1.36 6.71 -3.38
CA THR A 199 -1.42 7.11 -1.96
C THR A 199 -0.14 7.77 -1.49
N ARG A 200 -0.29 8.75 -0.58
CA ARG A 200 0.83 9.37 0.15
C ARG A 200 1.11 8.68 1.49
N LYS A 201 0.33 7.67 1.85
CA LYS A 201 0.49 6.94 3.11
C LYS A 201 1.48 5.79 2.95
N PRO A 202 2.20 5.40 4.02
CA PRO A 202 2.96 4.17 4.03
C PRO A 202 2.12 2.98 3.57
N VAL A 203 2.68 2.15 2.68
CA VAL A 203 2.05 0.91 2.19
C VAL A 203 2.91 -0.28 2.58
N LEU A 204 2.34 -1.22 3.32
CA LEU A 204 2.95 -2.50 3.67
C LEU A 204 2.38 -3.60 2.77
N VAL A 205 3.27 -4.22 1.98
CA VAL A 205 2.91 -5.32 1.08
C VAL A 205 3.28 -6.66 1.73
N VAL A 206 2.32 -7.58 1.77
CA VAL A 206 2.46 -8.89 2.43
C VAL A 206 2.47 -10.02 1.41
N HIS A 207 3.46 -10.93 1.52
CA HIS A 207 3.70 -12.01 0.57
C HIS A 207 3.09 -13.33 0.95
#